data_AF-A0A439DMJ0-F1
#
_entry.id   AF-A0A439DMJ0-F1
#
_cell.length_a   1.000
_cell.length_b   1.000
_cell.length_c   1.000
_cell.angle_alpha   90.00
_cell.angle_beta   90.00
_cell.angle_gamma   90.00
#
_symmetry.space_group_name_H-M   'P 1'
#
loop_
_entity.id
_entity.type
_entity.pdbx_description
1 polymer ?
#
loop_
_entity_poly.entity_id
_entity_poly.type
_entity_poly.pdbx_seq_one_letter_code
_entity_poly.pdbx_strand_id
1 'polypeptide(L)'
;MSRFHDLDPDELRELAPRIPMELVEELMFIGNATEIAERVSGYAANGLEHTIVASVTGVVGGIDEITSDTGQLIALFAALREVTPR
;
A
#
# COMPACT_ATOMS: atom_id res chain seq x y z
N MET A 1 9.68 -18.14 -13.51
CA MET A 1 8.80 -17.18 -12.81
C MET A 1 9.67 -16.00 -12.40
N SER A 2 9.79 -14.99 -13.26
CA SER A 2 10.77 -13.89 -13.14
C SER A 2 10.27 -12.89 -12.09
N ARG A 3 10.98 -12.75 -10.96
CA ARG A 3 10.70 -11.72 -9.95
C ARG A 3 11.35 -10.42 -10.40
N PHE A 4 10.55 -9.45 -10.84
CA PHE A 4 10.98 -8.10 -11.26
C PHE A 4 11.30 -7.19 -10.05
N HIS A 5 12.15 -7.62 -9.12
CA HIS A 5 12.60 -6.77 -8.03
C HIS A 5 14.12 -6.94 -7.83
N ASP A 6 14.90 -6.49 -8.82
CA ASP A 6 16.37 -6.34 -8.75
C ASP A 6 16.75 -5.08 -7.96
N LEU A 7 16.17 -4.89 -6.77
CA LEU A 7 16.62 -3.84 -5.87
C LEU A 7 17.76 -4.39 -5.00
N ASP A 8 18.93 -3.76 -5.06
CA ASP A 8 20.07 -4.15 -4.25
C ASP A 8 19.75 -3.91 -2.76
N PRO A 9 19.79 -4.95 -1.91
CA PRO A 9 19.57 -4.82 -0.47
C PRO A 9 20.50 -3.81 0.21
N ASP A 10 21.72 -3.63 -0.28
CA ASP A 10 22.68 -2.71 0.30
C ASP A 10 22.33 -1.26 -0.06
N GLU A 11 21.90 -0.99 -1.30
CA GLU A 11 21.38 0.33 -1.70
C GLU A 11 20.13 0.71 -0.89
N LEU A 12 19.24 -0.25 -0.62
CA LEU A 12 18.06 -0.02 0.22
C LEU A 12 18.44 0.34 1.67
N ARG A 13 19.46 -0.32 2.23
CA ARG A 13 19.96 -0.01 3.59
C ARG A 13 20.61 1.36 3.66
N GLU A 14 21.31 1.79 2.60
CA GLU A 14 21.89 3.13 2.51
C GLU A 14 20.82 4.22 2.29
N LEU A 15 19.72 3.90 1.61
CA LEU A 15 18.61 4.82 1.41
C LEU A 15 17.78 5.02 2.67
N ALA A 16 17.59 3.98 3.49
CA ALA A 16 16.68 4.00 4.64
C ALA A 16 16.88 5.19 5.61
N PRO A 17 18.11 5.58 6.02
CA PRO A 17 18.33 6.72 6.91
C PRO A 17 18.03 8.09 6.27
N ARG A 18 17.91 8.15 4.95
CA ARG A 18 17.59 9.37 4.19
C ARG A 18 16.10 9.59 4.01
N ILE A 19 15.28 8.60 4.37
CA ILE A 19 13.83 8.73 4.36
C ILE A 19 13.46 9.69 5.51
N PRO A 20 12.86 10.85 5.21
CA PRO A 20 12.35 11.76 6.24
C PRO A 20 11.41 11.02 7.18
N MET A 21 11.65 11.09 8.50
CA MET A 21 10.80 10.42 9.49
C MET A 21 9.39 11.03 9.54
N GLU A 22 9.25 12.27 9.10
CA GLU A 22 7.95 12.95 8.96
C GLU A 22 7.08 12.27 7.89
N LEU A 23 7.68 11.64 6.87
CA LEU A 23 6.95 10.79 5.92
C LEU A 23 6.55 9.43 6.55
N VAL A 24 7.25 9.01 7.61
CA VAL A 24 6.95 7.77 8.35
C VAL A 24 5.73 7.93 9.27
N GLU A 25 5.45 9.14 9.75
CA GLU A 25 4.26 9.43 10.55
C GLU A 25 2.95 9.41 9.72
N GLU A 26 3.04 9.59 8.39
CA GLU A 26 1.91 9.47 7.45
C GLU A 26 1.84 8.10 6.74
N LEU A 27 2.62 7.11 7.18
CA LEU A 27 2.92 5.90 6.40
C LEU A 27 1.83 4.83 6.44
N MET A 28 0.78 5.02 7.25
CA MET A 28 -0.34 4.10 7.38
C MET A 28 -1.67 4.82 7.18
N PHE A 29 -2.40 4.44 6.13
CA PHE A 29 -3.78 4.86 5.95
C PHE A 29 -4.72 3.84 6.60
N ILE A 30 -5.47 4.31 7.60
CA ILE A 30 -6.52 3.53 8.26
C ILE A 30 -7.86 4.07 7.78
N GLY A 31 -8.70 3.21 7.23
CA GLY A 31 -10.02 3.56 6.72
C GLY A 31 -10.58 2.46 5.82
N ASN A 32 -11.77 2.71 5.29
CA ASN A 32 -12.37 1.87 4.26
C ASN A 32 -11.74 2.13 2.87
N ALA A 33 -12.10 1.30 1.89
CA ALA A 33 -11.56 1.37 0.53
C ALA A 33 -11.69 2.76 -0.12
N THR A 34 -12.84 3.44 0.06
CA THR A 34 -13.09 4.76 -0.51
C THR A 34 -12.20 5.83 0.14
N GLU A 35 -12.12 5.84 1.47
CA GLU A 35 -11.31 6.80 2.22
C GLU A 35 -9.81 6.67 1.89
N ILE A 36 -9.34 5.43 1.69
CA ILE A 36 -7.96 5.19 1.28
C ILE A 36 -7.73 5.64 -0.16
N ALA A 37 -8.64 5.34 -1.09
CA ALA A 37 -8.52 5.76 -2.49
C ALA A 37 -8.53 7.29 -2.64
N GLU A 38 -9.38 8.00 -1.89
CA GLU A 38 -9.39 9.47 -1.86
C GLU A 38 -8.03 10.04 -1.43
N ARG A 39 -7.43 9.48 -0.38
CA ARG A 39 -6.07 9.86 0.04
C ARG A 39 -5.02 9.57 -1.03
N VAL A 40 -5.07 8.38 -1.66
CA VAL A 40 -4.12 7.99 -2.72
C VAL A 40 -4.27 8.86 -3.97
N SER A 41 -5.47 9.37 -4.26
CA SER A 41 -5.73 10.21 -5.44
C SER A 41 -4.84 11.46 -5.49
N GLY A 42 -4.52 12.05 -4.34
CA GLY A 42 -3.60 13.18 -4.24
C GLY A 42 -2.18 12.84 -4.71
N TYR A 43 -1.70 11.63 -4.39
CA TYR A 43 -0.39 11.14 -4.85
C TYR A 43 -0.43 10.79 -6.33
N ALA A 44 -1.50 10.16 -6.81
CA ALA A 44 -1.69 9.86 -8.23
C ALA A 44 -1.69 11.12 -9.09
N ALA A 45 -2.34 12.19 -8.63
CA ALA A 45 -2.32 13.49 -9.31
C ALA A 45 -0.93 14.14 -9.38
N ASN A 46 0.04 13.68 -8.57
CA ASN A 46 1.39 14.21 -8.46
C ASN A 46 2.48 13.22 -8.90
N GLY A 47 2.14 12.22 -9.73
CA GLY A 47 3.13 11.34 -10.38
C GLY A 47 3.38 10.01 -9.69
N LEU A 48 2.47 9.53 -8.84
CA LEU A 48 2.51 8.14 -8.35
C LEU A 48 2.19 7.17 -9.51
N GLU A 49 3.19 6.38 -9.91
CA GLU A 49 3.07 5.39 -11.00
C GLU A 49 2.74 3.97 -10.49
N HIS A 50 3.19 3.63 -9.28
CA HIS A 50 3.07 2.28 -8.74
C HIS A 50 2.61 2.30 -7.29
N THR A 51 1.56 1.54 -6.98
CA THR A 51 1.08 1.34 -5.60
C THR A 51 1.35 -0.08 -5.15
N ILE A 52 2.02 -0.23 -4.01
CA ILE A 52 2.21 -1.51 -3.33
C ILE A 52 1.27 -1.55 -2.14
N VAL A 53 0.40 -2.57 -2.10
CA VAL A 53 -0.57 -2.76 -1.01
C VAL A 53 -0.16 -3.99 -0.21
N ALA A 54 0.04 -3.80 1.09
CA ALA A 54 0.22 -4.89 2.04
C ALA A 54 -1.02 -5.00 2.92
N SER A 55 -1.67 -6.17 2.92
CA SER A 55 -2.74 -6.48 3.88
C SER A 55 -2.12 -7.18 5.09
N VAL A 56 -2.46 -6.70 6.28
CA VAL A 56 -2.07 -7.28 7.58
C VAL A 56 -3.29 -7.87 8.31
N THR A 57 -4.40 -8.11 7.61
CA THR A 57 -5.59 -8.79 8.16
C THR A 57 -5.22 -10.16 8.72
N GLY A 58 -5.76 -10.52 9.89
CA GLY A 58 -5.49 -11.80 10.54
C GLY A 58 -4.34 -11.79 11.54
N VAL A 59 -3.64 -10.66 11.72
CA VAL A 59 -2.63 -10.50 12.79
C VAL A 59 -3.25 -10.69 14.18
N VAL A 60 -4.53 -10.31 14.35
CA VAL A 60 -5.26 -10.45 15.62
C VAL A 60 -6.28 -11.59 15.56
N GLY A 61 -7.15 -11.61 14.54
CA GLY A 61 -8.27 -12.54 14.46
C GLY A 61 -8.02 -13.83 13.65
N GLY A 62 -6.80 -14.02 13.13
CA GLY A 62 -6.42 -15.24 12.42
C GLY A 62 -7.23 -15.49 11.14
N ILE A 63 -7.44 -16.78 10.81
CA ILE A 63 -8.06 -17.20 9.55
C ILE A 63 -9.52 -16.75 9.43
N ASP A 64 -10.24 -16.67 10.54
CA ASP A 64 -11.65 -16.28 10.54
C ASP A 64 -11.83 -14.82 10.12
N GLU A 65 -10.95 -13.93 10.62
CA GLU A 65 -10.89 -12.52 10.21
C GLU A 65 -10.51 -12.39 8.74
N ILE A 66 -9.48 -13.12 8.28
CA ILE A 66 -9.07 -13.13 6.87
C ILE A 66 -10.25 -13.51 5.96
N THR A 67 -10.99 -14.56 6.32
CA THR A 67 -12.10 -15.06 5.51
C THR A 67 -13.25 -14.05 5.47
N SER A 68 -13.55 -13.39 6.59
CA SER A 68 -14.64 -12.42 6.71
C SER A 68 -14.34 -11.12 5.96
N ASP A 69 -13.07 -10.72 5.91
CA ASP A 69 -12.66 -9.40 5.40
C ASP A 69 -12.04 -9.43 4.00
N THR A 70 -11.94 -10.60 3.36
CA THR A 70 -11.41 -10.73 1.99
C THR A 70 -12.09 -9.78 1.00
N GLY A 71 -13.39 -9.53 1.16
CA GLY A 71 -14.14 -8.58 0.32
C GLY A 71 -13.65 -7.14 0.41
N GLN A 72 -13.16 -6.70 1.58
CA GLN A 72 -12.63 -5.35 1.79
C GLN A 72 -11.34 -5.13 1.00
N LEU A 73 -10.46 -6.13 0.97
CA LEU A 73 -9.22 -6.06 0.20
C LEU A 73 -9.49 -5.98 -1.31
N ILE A 74 -10.47 -6.73 -1.81
CA ILE A 74 -10.91 -6.66 -3.22
C ILE A 74 -11.45 -5.27 -3.54
N ALA A 75 -12.28 -4.70 -2.67
CA ALA A 75 -12.83 -3.36 -2.84
C ALA A 75 -11.72 -2.29 -2.87
N LEU A 76 -10.72 -2.41 -2.00
CA LEU A 76 -9.56 -1.52 -1.98
C LEU A 76 -8.78 -1.58 -3.30
N PHE A 77 -8.49 -2.77 -3.83
CA PHE A 77 -7.81 -2.90 -5.12
C PHE A 77 -8.62 -2.31 -6.29
N ALA A 78 -9.94 -2.46 -6.27
CA ALA A 78 -10.81 -1.86 -7.27
C ALA A 78 -10.73 -0.32 -7.21
N ALA A 79 -10.88 0.26 -6.02
CA ALA A 79 -10.83 1.71 -5.82
C ALA A 79 -9.47 2.31 -6.17
N LEU A 80 -8.36 1.65 -5.80
CA LEU A 80 -7.01 2.12 -6.15
C LEU A 80 -6.77 2.14 -7.66
N ARG A 81 -7.28 1.15 -8.40
CA ARG A 81 -7.17 1.11 -9.87
C ARG A 81 -7.90 2.24 -10.57
N GLU A 82 -8.94 2.80 -9.96
CA GLU A 82 -9.66 3.94 -10.53
C GLU A 82 -8.87 5.24 -10.40
N VAL A 83 -8.02 5.35 -9.38
CA VAL A 83 -7.28 6.58 -9.08
C VAL A 83 -5.84 6.57 -9.56
N THR A 84 -5.20 5.41 -9.76
CA THR A 84 -3.82 5.34 -10.24
C THR A 84 -3.76 5.20 -11.77
N PRO A 85 -2.99 6.05 -12.48
CA PRO A 85 -2.76 5.89 -13.92
C PRO A 85 -2.00 4.58 -14.22
N ARG A 86 -2.24 4.01 -15.42
CA ARG A 86 -1.51 2.83 -15.92
C ARG A 86 -0.16 3.21 -16.51
#